data_AF-A0A401QG63-F1
#
_entry.id   AF-A0A401QG63-F1
#
_cell.length_a   1.000
_cell.length_b   1.000
_cell.length_c   1.000
_cell.angle_alpha   90.00
_cell.angle_beta   90.00
_cell.angle_gamma   90.00
#
_symmetry.space_group_name_H-M   'P 1'
#
loop_
_entity.id
_entity.type
_entity.pdbx_description
1 polymer ?
#
loop_
_entity_poly.entity_id
_entity_poly.type
_entity_poly.pdbx_seq_one_letter_code
_entity_poly.pdbx_strand_id
1 'polypeptide(L)' 'MTPRFLVFSLVRPHIDFTFHGILSHINTVFVLRSKEGLLKVEKTEADDDLTGAEINCLRMKGQMIYLPEADNVLFLCSP' A
#
# COMPACT_ATOMS: atom_id res chain seq x y z
N MET A 1 -10.34 -7.98 14.42
CA MET A 1 -9.96 -9.23 13.72
C MET A 1 -9.52 -8.85 12.31
N THR A 2 -8.24 -8.49 12.14
CA THR A 2 -7.71 -7.97 10.86
C THR A 2 -7.41 -9.15 9.92
N PRO A 3 -7.89 -9.15 8.66
CA PRO A 3 -7.63 -10.24 7.73
C PRO A 3 -6.14 -10.45 7.54
N ARG A 4 -5.67 -11.68 7.73
CA ARG A 4 -4.26 -12.08 7.62
C ARG A 4 -3.70 -11.94 6.18
N PHE A 5 -4.56 -11.60 5.21
CA PHE A 5 -4.29 -11.58 3.76
C PHE A 5 -4.05 -10.20 3.13
N LEU A 6 -4.24 -9.09 3.85
CA LEU A 6 -4.00 -7.76 3.28
C LEU A 6 -2.49 -7.55 3.06
N VAL A 7 -2.04 -7.49 1.81
CA VAL A 7 -0.64 -7.25 1.44
C VAL A 7 -0.23 -5.77 1.55
N PHE A 8 -1.21 -4.87 1.61
CA PHE A 8 -1.01 -3.42 1.74
C PHE A 8 -1.67 -2.87 3.00
N SER A 9 -1.10 -1.77 3.50
CA SER A 9 -1.62 -0.94 4.57
C SER A 9 -1.86 0.48 4.05
N LEU A 10 -2.99 1.08 4.43
CA LEU A 10 -3.34 2.44 4.05
C LEU A 10 -2.64 3.45 4.95
N VAL A 11 -1.79 4.30 4.37
CA VAL A 11 -1.09 5.38 5.07
C VAL A 11 -1.86 6.68 4.97
N ARG A 12 -2.43 6.97 3.79
CA ARG A 12 -3.28 8.14 3.53
C ARG A 12 -4.34 7.81 2.47
N PRO A 13 -5.53 8.42 2.54
CA PRO A 13 -6.07 9.21 3.67
C PRO A 13 -6.32 8.33 4.91
N HIS A 14 -6.47 8.93 6.10
CA HIS A 14 -6.74 8.20 7.34
C HIS A 14 -8.22 7.80 7.42
N ILE A 15 -8.57 6.74 6.71
CA ILE A 15 -9.93 6.21 6.60
C ILE A 15 -9.89 4.70 6.85
N ASP A 16 -11.06 4.10 7.05
CA ASP A 16 -11.16 2.65 7.02
C ASP A 16 -10.89 2.15 5.61
N PHE A 17 -9.95 1.20 5.47
CA PHE A 17 -9.56 0.65 4.18
C PHE A 17 -10.60 -0.37 3.68
N THR A 18 -11.76 0.17 3.34
CA THR A 18 -12.95 -0.51 2.83
C THR A 18 -13.33 0.10 1.49
N PHE A 19 -14.13 -0.62 0.71
CA PHE A 19 -14.58 -0.14 -0.60
C PHE A 19 -15.31 1.21 -0.51
N HIS A 20 -16.28 1.32 0.39
CA HIS A 20 -17.00 2.58 0.62
C HIS A 20 -16.07 3.68 1.12
N GLY A 21 -15.14 3.38 2.04
CA GLY A 21 -14.17 4.36 2.53
C GLY A 21 -13.36 4.97 1.38
N ILE A 22 -12.88 4.12 0.47
CA ILE A 22 -12.14 4.53 -0.74
C ILE A 22 -13.02 5.39 -1.65
N LEU A 23 -14.25 4.96 -1.95
CA LEU A 23 -15.15 5.72 -2.83
C LEU A 23 -15.49 7.11 -2.28
N SER A 24 -15.69 7.24 -0.97
CA SER A 24 -15.91 8.54 -0.31
C SER A 24 -14.73 9.50 -0.45
N HIS A 25 -13.54 8.98 -0.77
CA HIS A 25 -12.30 9.74 -0.92
C HIS A 25 -11.64 9.52 -2.29
N ILE A 26 -12.42 9.13 -3.31
CA ILE A 26 -11.88 8.73 -4.62
C ILE A 26 -11.05 9.82 -5.30
N ASN A 27 -11.38 11.09 -5.02
CA ASN A 27 -10.67 12.27 -5.54
C ASN A 27 -9.39 12.62 -4.76
N THR A 28 -8.99 11.81 -3.78
CA THR A 28 -7.79 12.04 -2.99
C THR A 28 -6.63 11.20 -3.49
N VAL A 29 -5.41 11.64 -3.20
CA VAL A 29 -4.22 10.84 -3.45
C VAL A 29 -4.06 9.85 -2.31
N PHE A 30 -3.91 8.58 -2.67
CA PHE A 30 -3.72 7.48 -1.74
C PHE A 30 -2.24 7.16 -1.61
N VAL A 31 -1.85 6.81 -0.39
CA VAL A 31 -0.51 6.30 -0.10
C VAL A 31 -0.67 4.95 0.59
N LEU A 32 -0.19 3.91 -0.07
CA LEU A 32 -0.18 2.54 0.45
C LEU A 32 1.25 2.15 0.83
N ARG A 33 1.38 1.28 1.83
CA ARG A 33 2.65 0.66 2.21
C ARG A 33 2.49 -0.85 2.15
N SER A 34 3.39 -1.56 1.48
CA SER A 34 3.43 -3.02 1.52
C SER A 34 3.72 -3.51 2.93
N LYS A 35 3.25 -4.72 3.26
CA LYS A 35 3.64 -5.37 4.51
C LYS A 35 5.10 -5.85 4.46
N GLU A 36 5.71 -5.90 5.64
CA GLU A 36 7.04 -6.46 5.85
C GLU A 36 7.08 -7.93 5.41
N GLY A 37 8.18 -8.33 4.77
CA GLY A 37 8.39 -9.71 4.31
C GLY A 37 7.71 -10.07 2.98
N LEU A 38 7.00 -9.15 2.34
CA LEU A 38 6.45 -9.37 0.98
C LEU A 38 7.55 -9.28 -0.10
N LEU A 39 8.53 -8.42 0.13
CA LEU A 39 9.66 -8.20 -0.79
C LEU A 39 10.86 -8.96 -0.25
N LYS A 40 11.29 -10.01 -0.96
CA LYS A 40 12.60 -10.64 -0.71
C LYS A 40 13.66 -9.78 -1.37
N VAL A 41 14.24 -8.85 -0.62
CA VAL A 41 15.51 -8.25 -1.01
C VAL A 41 16.58 -9.28 -0.65
N GLU A 42 17.27 -9.84 -1.66
CA GLU A 42 18.46 -10.64 -1.40
C GLU A 42 19.44 -9.72 -0.66
N LYS A 43 19.78 -10.07 0.59
CA LYS A 43 20.76 -9.33 1.37
C LYS A 43 22.10 -9.48 0.66
N THR A 44 22.50 -8.47 -0.11
CA THR A 44 23.92 -8.34 -0.48
C THR A 44 24.66 -8.02 0.80
N GLU A 45 25.58 -8.89 1.19
CA GLU A 45 26.40 -8.78 2.40
C GLU A 45 27.39 -7.62 2.25
N ALA A 46 26.93 -6.38 2.42
CA ALA A 46 27.77 -5.21 2.61
C ALA A 46 26.92 -4.05 3.19
N ASP A 47 27.49 -3.35 4.17
CA ASP A 47 27.01 -2.15 4.87
C ASP A 47 25.98 -2.29 6.00
N ASP A 48 26.55 -2.49 7.19
CA ASP A 48 26.65 -1.51 8.29
C ASP A 48 25.40 -0.66 8.65
N ASP A 49 24.94 -0.86 9.89
CA ASP A 49 24.37 0.16 10.80
C ASP A 49 23.20 1.07 10.37
N LEU A 50 22.27 0.56 9.55
CA LEU A 50 20.92 1.14 9.46
C LEU A 50 19.85 0.05 9.60
N THR A 51 19.14 0.09 10.73
CA THR A 51 17.95 -0.69 11.11
C THR A 51 17.25 -1.40 9.94
N GLY A 52 17.63 -2.65 9.67
CA GLY A 52 17.23 -3.46 8.51
C GLY A 52 15.74 -3.82 8.34
N ALA A 53 14.85 -3.13 9.06
CA ALA A 53 13.39 -3.26 8.92
C ALA A 53 12.81 -2.30 7.87
N GLU A 54 13.45 -1.15 7.61
CA GLU A 54 12.88 -0.11 6.74
C GLU A 54 13.03 -0.40 5.23
N ILE A 55 13.99 -1.26 4.86
CA ILE A 55 14.33 -1.55 3.45
C ILE A 55 13.29 -2.48 2.77
N ASN A 56 12.42 -3.14 3.55
CA ASN A 56 11.53 -4.19 3.05
C ASN A 56 10.06 -3.78 2.84
N CYS A 57 9.74 -2.49 3.02
CA CYS A 57 8.38 -1.96 2.82
C CYS A 57 8.34 -0.92 1.70
N LEU A 58 7.78 -1.28 0.55
CA LEU A 58 7.54 -0.34 -0.53
C LEU A 58 6.36 0.57 -0.18
N ARG A 59 6.61 1.87 -0.24
CA ARG A 59 5.56 2.89 -0.17
C ARG A 59 5.19 3.26 -1.59
N MET A 60 3.90 3.40 -1.88
CA MET A 60 3.42 3.74 -3.21
C MET A 60 2.41 4.86 -3.11
N LYS A 61 2.57 5.89 -3.94
CA LYS A 61 1.66 7.04 -4.03
C LYS A 61 0.92 7.01 -5.35
N GLY A 62 -0.39 7.19 -5.31
CA GLY A 62 -1.22 7.07 -6.50
C GLY A 62 -2.65 7.53 -6.32
N GLN A 63 -3.44 7.43 -7.37
CA GLN A 63 -4.87 7.69 -7.34
C GLN A 63 -5.64 6.37 -7.44
N MET A 64 -6.81 6.35 -6.80
CA MET A 64 -7.78 5.26 -6.95
C MET A 64 -8.86 5.70 -7.93
N ILE A 65 -9.24 4.81 -8.84
CA ILE A 65 -10.22 5.06 -9.90
C ILE A 65 -11.31 4.00 -9.77
N TYR A 66 -12.56 4.44 -9.68
CA TYR A 66 -13.71 3.55 -9.65
C TYR A 66 -14.14 3.18 -11.07
N LEU A 67 -14.31 1.87 -11.32
CA LEU A 67 -14.80 1.30 -12.57
C LEU A 67 -16.22 0.75 -12.35
N PRO A 68 -17.27 1.52 -12.67
CA PRO A 68 -18.65 1.18 -12.31
C PRO A 68 -19.18 -0.07 -13.01
N GLU A 69 -18.65 -0.42 -14.19
CA GLU A 69 -19.11 -1.57 -14.98
C GLU A 69 -18.80 -2.91 -14.31
N ALA A 70 -17.76 -2.96 -13.49
CA ALA A 70 -17.28 -4.17 -12.83
C ALA A 70 -17.26 -4.06 -11.30
N ASP A 71 -17.77 -2.95 -10.75
CA ASP A 71 -17.72 -2.60 -9.33
C ASP A 71 -16.31 -2.74 -8.71
N ASN A 72 -15.29 -2.31 -9.46
CA ASN A 72 -13.89 -2.47 -9.09
C ASN A 72 -13.22 -1.12 -8.83
N VAL A 73 -12.15 -1.13 -8.03
CA VAL A 73 -11.26 0.03 -7.86
C VAL A 73 -9.87 -0.31 -8.41
N LEU A 74 -9.39 0.52 -9.32
CA LEU A 74 -8.04 0.48 -9.87
C LEU A 74 -7.15 1.47 -9.11
N PHE A 75 -6.00 1.01 -8.62
CA PHE A 75 -4.99 1.87 -8.01
C PHE A 75 -3.82 2.06 -8.97
N LEU A 76 -3.66 3.29 -9.50
CA LEU A 76 -2.54 3.66 -10.37
C LEU A 76 -1.52 4.45 -9.54
N CYS A 77 -0.32 3.91 -9.41
CA CYS A 77 0.68 4.46 -8.49
C CYS A 77 2.11 4.36 -9.01
N SER A 78 3.00 5.10 -8.36
CA SER A 78 4.44 4.90 -8.40
C SER A 78 4.95 4.53 -7.01
N PRO A 79 6.07 3.78 -6.91
CA PRO A 79 6.95 3.80 -5.76
C PRO A 79 7.24 5.22 -5.25
#